data_AF-A0A9E6CQL0-F1
#
_entry.id   AF-A0A9E6CQL0-F1
#
_cell.length_a   1.000
_cell.length_b   1.000
_cell.length_c   1.000
_cell.angle_alpha   90.00
_cell.angle_beta   90.00
_cell.angle_gamma   90.00
#
_symmetry.space_group_name_H-M   'P 1'
#
loop_
_entity.id
_entity.type
_entity.pdbx_description
1 polymer ?
#
loop_
_entity_poly.entity_id
_entity_poly.type
_entity_poly.pdbx_seq_one_letter_code
_entity_poly.pdbx_strand_id
1 'polypeptide(L)' 'MNPNVADILIEALPYIRRFYGMTIVIKYGGHAMVDEQLKEDFARDVTLMKFIGLNPVVV' A
#
# COMPACT_ATOMS: atom_id res chain seq x y z
N MET A 1 18.91 -10.44 14.42
CA MET A 1 18.92 -10.95 13.04
C MET A 1 18.07 -10.00 12.22
N ASN A 2 18.51 -9.57 11.04
CA ASN A 2 17.62 -8.84 10.14
C ASN A 2 16.59 -9.82 9.59
N PRO A 3 15.28 -9.53 9.69
CA PRO A 3 14.26 -10.41 9.12
C PRO A 3 14.50 -10.51 7.61
N ASN A 4 14.43 -11.72 7.07
CA ASN A 4 14.52 -11.92 5.63
C ASN A 4 13.16 -11.56 5.00
N VAL A 5 13.12 -11.45 3.67
CA VAL A 5 11.89 -11.04 2.96
C VAL A 5 10.73 -12.00 3.21
N ALA A 6 10.99 -13.30 3.39
CA ALA A 6 9.94 -14.27 3.67
C ALA A 6 9.31 -14.04 5.05
N ASP A 7 10.11 -13.71 6.07
CA ASP A 7 9.61 -13.41 7.41
C ASP A 7 8.66 -12.20 7.38
N ILE A 8 9.04 -11.13 6.65
CA ILE A 8 8.22 -9.91 6.48
C ILE A 8 6.90 -10.23 5.77
N LEU A 9 6.93 -11.04 4.71
CA LEU A 9 5.73 -11.42 3.98
C LEU A 9 4.78 -12.26 4.84
N ILE A 10 5.31 -13.17 5.65
CA ILE A 10 4.51 -13.96 6.59
C ILE A 10 3.81 -13.05 7.61
N GLU A 11 4.49 -12.05 8.14
CA GLU A 11 3.91 -11.06 9.06
C GLU A 11 2.86 -10.16 8.40
N ALA A 12 2.98 -9.90 7.10
CA ALA A 12 2.02 -9.10 6.34
C ALA A 12 0.73 -9.86 5.98
N LEU A 13 0.79 -11.19 5.78
CA LEU A 13 -0.33 -12.02 5.33
C LEU A 13 -1.64 -11.84 6.13
N PRO A 14 -1.63 -11.77 7.48
CA PRO A 14 -2.84 -11.51 8.26
C PRO A 14 -3.55 -10.21 7.87
N TYR A 15 -2.80 -9.15 7.57
CA TYR A 15 -3.36 -7.86 7.16
C TYR A 15 -3.97 -7.92 5.77
N ILE A 16 -3.27 -8.57 4.82
CA ILE A 16 -3.79 -8.77 3.46
C ILE A 16 -5.14 -9.49 3.51
N ARG A 17 -5.24 -10.58 4.28
CA ARG A 17 -6.49 -11.34 4.43
C ARG A 17 -7.57 -10.52 5.12
N ARG A 18 -7.23 -9.73 6.15
CA ARG A 18 -8.17 -8.90 6.89
C ARG A 18 -8.82 -7.83 6.02
N PHE A 19 -8.05 -7.23 5.10
CA PHE A 19 -8.50 -6.11 4.26
C PHE A 19 -8.88 -6.50 2.83
N TYR A 20 -8.80 -7.80 2.50
CA TYR A 20 -9.17 -8.29 1.18
C TYR A 20 -10.61 -7.89 0.81
N GLY A 21 -10.77 -7.31 -0.38
CA GLY A 21 -12.05 -6.83 -0.90
C GLY A 21 -12.53 -5.50 -0.32
N MET A 22 -11.89 -4.96 0.72
CA MET A 22 -12.31 -3.70 1.33
C MET A 22 -11.97 -2.49 0.45
N THR A 23 -12.86 -1.50 0.47
CA THR A 23 -12.60 -0.18 -0.11
C THR A 23 -11.84 0.68 0.88
N ILE A 24 -10.73 1.27 0.44
CA ILE A 24 -9.92 2.20 1.25
C ILE A 24 -9.87 3.55 0.54
N VAL A 25 -10.39 4.58 1.20
CA VAL A 25 -10.31 5.96 0.69
C VAL A 25 -9.04 6.60 1.21
N ILE A 26 -8.19 7.07 0.30
CA ILE A 26 -6.88 7.63 0.59
C ILE A 26 -6.90 9.09 0.16
N LYS A 27 -6.79 10.00 1.13
CA LYS A 27 -6.64 11.43 0.84
C LYS A 27 -5.21 11.68 0.36
N TYR A 28 -5.05 12.06 -0.89
CA TYR A 28 -3.75 12.41 -1.47
C TYR A 28 -3.64 13.93 -1.59
N GLY A 29 -2.61 14.51 -1.00
CA GLY A 29 -2.42 15.96 -1.03
C GLY A 29 -1.31 16.46 -0.12
N GLY A 30 -0.94 17.74 -0.27
CA GLY A 30 0.16 18.34 0.48
C GLY A 30 1.53 17.99 -0.11
N HIS A 31 2.55 17.85 0.73
CA HIS A 31 3.94 17.64 0.29
C HIS A 31 4.17 16.38 -0.55
N ALA A 32 3.35 15.34 -0.38
CA ALA A 32 3.40 14.11 -1.16
C ALA A 32 3.04 14.29 -2.65
N MET A 33 2.48 15.44 -3.05
CA MET A 33 2.16 15.79 -4.45
C MET A 33 3.25 16.61 -5.15
N VAL A 34 4.26 17.10 -4.43
CA VAL A 34 5.25 18.05 -4.99
C VAL A 34 6.55 17.33 -5.31
N ASP A 35 6.98 16.44 -4.43
CA ASP A 35 8.19 15.65 -4.62
C ASP A 35 7.94 14.47 -5.56
N GLU A 36 8.79 14.31 -6.58
CA GLU A 36 8.61 13.31 -7.62
C GLU A 36 8.79 11.88 -7.09
N GLN A 37 9.73 11.66 -6.17
CA GLN A 37 9.94 10.36 -5.55
C GLN A 37 8.72 9.95 -4.72
N LEU A 38 8.16 10.89 -3.94
CA LEU A 38 6.96 10.63 -3.16
C LEU A 38 5.73 10.31 -4.02
N LYS A 39 5.60 10.91 -5.21
CA LYS A 39 4.55 10.54 -6.17
C LYS A 39 4.69 9.12 -6.67
N GLU A 40 5.91 8.73 -7.06
CA GLU A 40 6.18 7.38 -7.58
C GLU A 40 5.94 6.31 -6.51
N ASP A 41 6.43 6.54 -5.29
CA ASP A 41 6.23 5.62 -4.17
C ASP A 41 4.76 5.51 -3.81
N PHE A 42 4.03 6.63 -3.76
CA PHE A 42 2.58 6.62 -3.55
C PHE A 42 1.83 5.80 -4.62
N ALA A 43 2.16 6.00 -5.89
CA ALA A 43 1.56 5.25 -6.99
C ALA A 43 1.86 3.75 -6.89
N ARG A 44 3.08 3.39 -6.48
CA ARG A 44 3.49 1.99 -6.26
C ARG A 44 2.69 1.34 -5.15
N ASP A 45 2.49 2.03 -4.03
CA ASP A 45 1.73 1.51 -2.89
C ASP A 45 0.25 1.32 -3.24
N VAL A 46 -0.37 2.29 -3.89
CA VAL A 46 -1.77 2.18 -4.35
C VAL A 46 -1.93 1.02 -5.33
N THR A 47 -0.97 0.83 -6.23
CA THR A 47 -0.97 -0.28 -7.18
C THR A 47 -0.80 -1.63 -6.47
N LEU A 48 0.11 -1.72 -5.50
CA LEU A 48 0.30 -2.91 -4.68
C LEU A 48 -1.00 -3.27 -3.94
N MET A 49 -1.66 -2.30 -3.29
CA MET A 49 -2.94 -2.50 -2.62
C MET A 49 -3.98 -3.13 -3.57
N LYS A 50 -4.08 -2.62 -4.82
CA LYS A 50 -5.00 -3.19 -5.81
C LYS A 50 -4.61 -4.61 -6.19
N PHE A 51 -3.32 -4.91 -6.39
CA PHE A 51 -2.84 -6.24 -6.75
C PHE A 51 -3.11 -7.29 -5.68
N ILE A 52 -3.03 -6.92 -4.40
CA ILE A 52 -3.29 -7.86 -3.29
C ILE A 52 -4.78 -7.95 -2.91
N GLY A 53 -5.66 -7.30 -3.67
CA GLY A 53 -7.12 -7.47 -3.56
C GLY A 53 -7.86 -6.38 -2.76
N LEU A 54 -7.22 -5.27 -2.42
CA LEU A 54 -7.90 -4.10 -1.86
C LEU A 54 -8.49 -3.24 -2.99
N ASN A 55 -9.43 -2.37 -2.65
CA ASN A 55 -10.05 -1.41 -3.57
C ASN A 55 -9.71 0.03 -3.16
N PRO A 56 -8.50 0.53 -3.46
CA PRO A 56 -8.13 1.91 -3.12
C PRO A 56 -8.91 2.93 -3.96
N VAL A 57 -9.32 4.03 -3.33
CA VAL A 57 -9.95 5.20 -3.96
C VAL A 57 -9.18 6.42 -3.49
N VAL A 58 -8.56 7.14 -4.42
CA VAL A 58 -7.72 8.31 -4.12
C VAL A 58 -8.54 9.59 -4.31
N VAL A 59 -8.47 10.50 -3.33
CA VAL A 59 -9.18 11.80 -3.33
C VAL A 59 -8.24 12.94 -3.00
#